data_AF-A0A932KHA9-F1
#
_entry.id   AF-A0A932KHA9-F1
#
_cell.length_a   1.000
_cell.length_b   1.000
_cell.length_c   1.000
_cell.angle_alpha   90.00
_cell.angle_beta   90.00
_cell.angle_gamma   90.00
#
_symmetry.space_group_name_H-M   'P 1'
#
loop_
_entity.id
_entity.type
_entity.pdbx_description
1 polymer ?
#
loop_
_entity_poly.entity_id
_entity_poly.type
_entity_poly.pdbx_seq_one_letter_code
_entity_poly.pdbx_strand_id
1 'polypeptide(L)'
;MRFSRHHAFYDTEGNIILPDSSPSPTPSSQNVIAKRTLREFCTQYLSLIPEACSSWKNIRKEFHNGLKTTWAFLWQPVWIPGRNFMPKQMSRCTLFMLDVLRFGSTFAVIFLSIFVSLNFESFWEIAQKKIDPFQSIVDKSTAANIEETLRDKLKLVPSLSIAGRMEGNILSFLPPVGPPDDRLIIPALNLNVPIVIPSNASLLVEDWDQLEIDIQKALEDGVVHYPGTARPGQAGNFFLTGHSSYYPWATGAFKSVFARLPELTVGDEYWVYYGGDRHRYIIREKNEVRPSMVSVLDQPTDKRLSTLMTCTPVGTTLRRLVLKAQELDPISGLLLDIGDRALQNESLPLVQPQMLPI
;
A
#
# COMPACT_ATOMS: atom_id res chain seq x y z
N MET A 1 -32.68 -19.34 23.52
CA MET A 1 -32.92 -19.40 22.06
C MET A 1 -33.99 -20.44 21.77
N ARG A 2 -35.25 -20.03 21.55
CA ARG A 2 -36.34 -20.90 21.09
C ARG A 2 -36.59 -20.56 19.63
N PHE A 3 -36.19 -21.43 18.71
CA PHE A 3 -36.55 -21.34 17.30
C PHE A 3 -37.99 -21.83 17.12
N SER A 4 -38.87 -20.95 16.66
CA SER A 4 -40.26 -21.28 16.30
C SER A 4 -40.27 -21.97 14.93
N ARG A 5 -40.55 -23.29 14.90
CA ARG A 5 -40.72 -24.07 13.67
C ARG A 5 -41.99 -23.61 12.96
N HIS A 6 -41.86 -23.05 11.75
CA HIS A 6 -43.01 -22.80 10.87
C HIS A 6 -43.23 -24.06 10.03
N HIS A 7 -44.40 -24.69 10.20
CA HIS A 7 -44.84 -25.82 9.39
C HIS A 7 -45.53 -25.28 8.12
N ALA A 8 -45.05 -25.68 6.94
CA ALA A 8 -45.74 -25.45 5.67
C ALA A 8 -46.84 -26.52 5.49
N PHE A 9 -48.02 -26.12 5.03
CA PHE A 9 -49.16 -27.01 4.76
C PHE A 9 -49.13 -27.45 3.28
N TYR A 10 -49.26 -28.75 3.03
CA TYR A 10 -49.30 -29.36 1.70
C TYR A 10 -50.66 -30.02 1.45
N ASP A 11 -51.14 -30.04 0.22
CA ASP A 11 -52.34 -30.80 -0.17
C ASP A 11 -52.05 -32.30 -0.36
N THR A 12 -53.10 -33.09 -0.65
CA THR A 12 -52.99 -34.56 -0.84
C THR A 12 -52.19 -34.98 -2.08
N GLU A 13 -51.81 -34.05 -2.95
CA GLU A 13 -50.96 -34.27 -4.12
C GLU A 13 -49.53 -33.72 -3.90
N GLY A 14 -49.24 -33.13 -2.74
CA GLY A 14 -47.90 -32.67 -2.35
C GLY A 14 -47.56 -31.24 -2.78
N ASN A 15 -48.54 -30.41 -3.16
CA ASN A 15 -48.31 -29.02 -3.51
C ASN A 15 -48.35 -28.10 -2.28
N ILE A 16 -47.49 -27.07 -2.25
CA ILE A 16 -47.42 -26.08 -1.15
C ILE A 16 -48.62 -25.14 -1.25
N ILE A 17 -49.42 -25.06 -0.17
CA ILE A 17 -50.52 -24.11 -0.06
C ILE A 17 -49.96 -22.80 0.50
N LEU A 18 -49.84 -21.77 -0.34
CA LEU A 18 -49.52 -20.42 0.11
C LEU A 18 -50.77 -19.79 0.77
N PRO A 19 -50.68 -19.23 1.99
CA PRO A 19 -51.82 -18.55 2.60
C PRO A 19 -52.18 -17.31 1.80
N ASP A 20 -53.48 -17.17 1.56
CA ASP A 20 -54.12 -16.14 0.76
C ASP A 20 -53.64 -14.73 1.16
N SER A 21 -53.30 -13.91 0.17
CA SER A 21 -52.79 -12.56 0.40
C SER A 21 -53.89 -11.67 0.97
N SER A 22 -53.89 -11.46 2.28
CA SER A 22 -54.71 -10.45 2.94
C SER A 22 -54.43 -9.06 2.34
N PRO A 23 -55.46 -8.22 2.09
CA PRO A 23 -55.28 -6.94 1.41
C PRO A 23 -54.34 -6.02 2.19
N SER A 24 -53.50 -5.28 1.45
CA SER A 24 -52.56 -4.31 2.00
C SER A 24 -53.27 -3.32 2.94
N PRO A 25 -52.79 -3.13 4.18
CA PRO A 25 -53.43 -2.25 5.15
C PRO A 25 -53.46 -0.80 4.65
N THR A 26 -54.59 -0.14 4.79
CA THR A 26 -54.79 1.26 4.36
C THR A 26 -53.88 2.22 5.14
N PRO A 27 -53.50 3.38 4.56
CA PRO A 27 -52.51 4.32 5.15
C PRO A 27 -52.84 4.81 6.58
N SER A 28 -54.12 4.79 6.96
CA SER A 28 -54.57 5.17 8.31
C SER A 28 -54.23 4.13 9.37
N SER A 29 -54.29 2.84 9.03
CA SER A 29 -54.01 1.74 9.96
C SER A 29 -52.50 1.58 10.25
N GLN A 30 -51.64 1.85 9.26
CA GLN A 30 -50.18 1.82 9.42
C GLN A 30 -49.69 2.87 10.41
N ASN A 31 -50.28 4.08 10.39
CA ASN A 31 -49.94 5.15 11.32
C ASN A 31 -50.31 4.84 12.79
N VAL A 32 -51.40 4.09 13.01
CA VAL A 32 -51.81 3.67 14.37
C VAL A 32 -50.85 2.60 14.90
N ILE A 33 -50.46 1.64 14.06
CA ILE A 33 -49.49 0.59 14.41
C ILE A 33 -48.11 1.20 14.69
N ALA A 34 -47.65 2.15 13.86
CA ALA A 34 -46.39 2.85 14.06
C ALA A 34 -46.35 3.65 15.38
N LYS A 35 -47.44 4.34 15.73
CA LYS A 35 -47.52 5.09 17.01
C LYS A 35 -47.55 4.16 18.22
N ARG A 36 -48.22 3.00 18.11
CA ARG A 36 -48.28 2.02 19.19
C ARG A 36 -46.92 1.36 19.42
N THR A 37 -46.27 0.92 18.34
CA THR A 37 -44.92 0.33 18.40
C THR A 37 -43.90 1.32 18.96
N LEU A 38 -43.89 2.58 18.50
CA LEU A 38 -43.03 3.63 19.09
C LEU A 38 -43.26 3.84 20.58
N ARG A 39 -44.52 3.80 21.02
CA ARG A 39 -44.85 3.95 22.45
C ARG A 39 -44.35 2.76 23.27
N GLU A 40 -44.52 1.54 22.76
CA GLU A 40 -44.03 0.31 23.38
C GLU A 40 -42.50 0.29 23.47
N PHE A 41 -41.80 0.71 22.40
CA PHE A 41 -40.34 0.91 22.39
C PHE A 41 -39.90 1.94 23.43
N CYS A 42 -40.56 3.11 23.50
CA CYS A 42 -40.24 4.13 24.51
C CYS A 42 -40.43 3.60 25.93
N THR A 43 -41.51 2.86 26.20
CA THR A 43 -41.74 2.29 27.54
C THR A 43 -40.71 1.22 27.91
N GLN A 44 -40.30 0.37 26.97
CA GLN A 44 -39.24 -0.63 27.20
C GLN A 44 -37.88 0.05 27.44
N TYR A 45 -37.55 1.07 26.66
CA TYR A 45 -36.29 1.80 26.82
C TYR A 45 -36.22 2.54 28.16
N LEU A 46 -37.31 3.18 28.57
CA LEU A 46 -37.39 3.88 29.85
C LEU A 46 -37.32 2.92 31.05
N SER A 47 -37.85 1.69 30.93
CA SER A 47 -37.74 0.68 31.99
C SER A 47 -36.33 0.11 32.18
N LEU A 48 -35.47 0.16 31.15
CA LEU A 48 -34.10 -0.35 31.21
C LEU A 48 -33.13 0.60 31.95
N ILE A 49 -33.42 1.90 32.01
CA ILE A 49 -32.57 2.92 32.65
C ILE A 49 -32.32 2.64 34.14
N PRO A 50 -33.34 2.38 34.99
CA PRO A 50 -33.13 2.09 36.40
C PRO A 50 -32.40 0.75 36.64
N GLU A 51 -32.63 -0.26 35.80
CA GLU A 51 -31.92 -1.55 35.86
C GLU A 51 -30.44 -1.40 35.48
N ALA A 52 -30.13 -0.60 34.46
CA ALA A 52 -28.76 -0.28 34.10
C ALA A 52 -28.03 0.46 35.23
N CYS A 53 -28.71 1.41 35.89
CA CYS A 53 -28.14 2.17 36.99
C CYS A 53 -27.86 1.30 38.23
N SER A 54 -28.76 0.38 38.58
CA SER A 54 -28.55 -0.57 39.69
C SER A 54 -27.46 -1.59 39.38
N SER A 55 -27.40 -2.09 38.13
CA SER A 55 -26.34 -2.96 37.64
C SER A 55 -24.97 -2.28 37.74
N TRP A 56 -24.87 -1.00 37.33
CA TRP A 56 -23.62 -0.24 37.41
C TRP A 56 -23.13 -0.03 38.86
N LYS A 57 -24.06 0.23 39.79
CA LYS A 57 -23.74 0.31 41.22
C LYS A 57 -23.22 -1.02 41.77
N ASN A 58 -23.82 -2.15 41.37
CA ASN A 58 -23.38 -3.47 41.77
C ASN A 58 -22.00 -3.81 41.18
N ILE A 59 -21.76 -3.54 39.89
CA ILE A 59 -20.45 -3.72 39.24
C ILE A 59 -19.38 -2.92 39.97
N ARG A 60 -19.64 -1.65 40.31
CA ARG A 60 -18.69 -0.82 41.06
C ARG A 60 -18.39 -1.40 42.45
N LYS A 61 -19.40 -1.94 43.14
CA LYS A 61 -19.24 -2.57 44.45
C LYS A 61 -18.42 -3.86 44.38
N GLU A 62 -18.73 -4.74 43.43
CA GLU A 62 -18.01 -5.99 43.21
C GLU A 62 -16.56 -5.72 42.77
N PHE A 63 -16.33 -4.74 41.90
CA PHE A 63 -15.00 -4.31 41.51
C PHE A 63 -14.19 -3.81 42.71
N HIS A 64 -14.78 -2.97 43.56
CA HIS A 64 -14.09 -2.46 44.75
C HIS A 64 -13.79 -3.56 45.77
N ASN A 65 -14.69 -4.53 45.93
CA ASN A 65 -14.48 -5.70 46.79
C ASN A 65 -13.37 -6.60 46.22
N GLY A 66 -13.37 -6.85 44.91
CA GLY A 66 -12.33 -7.59 44.21
C GLY A 66 -10.96 -6.90 44.30
N LEU A 67 -10.93 -5.57 44.23
CA LEU A 67 -9.71 -4.78 44.42
C LEU A 67 -9.18 -4.90 45.86
N LYS A 68 -10.07 -4.88 46.86
CA LYS A 68 -9.67 -5.06 48.27
C LYS A 68 -9.10 -6.45 48.54
N THR A 69 -9.73 -7.50 48.03
CA THR A 69 -9.26 -8.88 48.23
C THR A 69 -7.93 -9.14 47.52
N THR A 70 -7.78 -8.67 46.29
CA THR A 70 -6.51 -8.74 45.56
C THR A 70 -5.41 -7.91 46.23
N TRP A 71 -5.73 -6.71 46.72
CA TRP A 71 -4.78 -5.89 47.48
C TRP A 71 -4.32 -6.59 48.77
N ALA A 72 -5.27 -7.15 49.54
CA ALA A 72 -4.94 -7.91 50.74
C ALA A 72 -4.04 -9.12 50.42
N PHE A 73 -4.32 -9.84 49.32
CA PHE A 73 -3.53 -10.97 48.85
C PHE A 73 -2.10 -10.59 48.45
N LEU A 74 -1.93 -9.47 47.72
CA LEU A 74 -0.62 -8.99 47.26
C LEU A 74 0.30 -8.56 48.41
N TRP A 75 -0.27 -8.08 49.52
CA TRP A 75 0.47 -7.66 50.70
C TRP A 75 0.69 -8.77 51.75
N GLN A 76 0.21 -10.00 51.50
CA GLN A 76 0.47 -11.11 52.41
C GLN A 76 1.98 -11.42 52.51
N PRO A 77 2.51 -11.60 53.72
CA PRO A 77 3.90 -11.97 53.91
C PRO A 77 4.14 -13.43 53.51
N VAL A 78 5.22 -13.66 52.80
CA VAL A 78 5.73 -14.97 52.40
C VAL A 78 7.17 -15.10 52.90
N TRP A 79 7.50 -16.27 53.44
CA TRP A 79 8.82 -16.60 53.93
C TRP A 79 9.60 -17.31 52.84
N ILE A 80 10.77 -16.78 52.51
CA ILE A 80 11.65 -17.36 51.49
C ILE A 80 12.94 -17.82 52.18
N PRO A 81 13.43 -19.04 51.90
CA PRO A 81 14.73 -19.48 52.40
C PRO A 81 15.83 -18.57 51.84
N GLY A 82 16.54 -17.88 52.72
CA GLY A 82 17.70 -17.05 52.36
C GLY A 82 18.95 -17.89 52.12
N ARG A 83 19.92 -17.31 51.39
CA ARG A 83 21.19 -17.96 51.01
C ARG A 83 22.02 -18.47 52.20
N ASN A 84 21.80 -17.92 53.41
CA ASN A 84 22.48 -18.29 54.65
C ASN A 84 21.51 -18.93 55.69
N PHE A 85 20.46 -19.62 55.25
CA PHE A 85 19.46 -20.31 56.10
C PHE A 85 18.64 -19.42 57.06
N MET A 86 18.82 -18.10 57.05
CA MET A 86 17.94 -17.14 57.73
C MET A 86 16.74 -16.83 56.83
N PRO A 87 15.50 -17.14 57.24
CA PRO A 87 14.32 -16.87 56.43
C PRO A 87 14.05 -15.36 56.37
N LYS A 88 13.89 -14.82 55.15
CA LYS A 88 13.55 -13.41 54.94
C LYS A 88 12.07 -13.29 54.60
N GLN A 89 11.36 -12.42 55.32
CA GLN A 89 9.96 -12.12 55.08
C GLN A 89 9.83 -11.07 53.99
N MET A 90 9.03 -11.36 52.95
CA MET A 90 8.76 -10.44 51.85
C MET A 90 7.27 -10.47 51.51
N SER A 91 6.72 -9.40 50.93
CA SER A 91 5.36 -9.44 50.41
C SER A 91 5.32 -10.16 49.06
N ARG A 92 4.16 -10.74 48.70
CA ARG A 92 3.95 -11.33 47.36
C ARG A 92 4.17 -10.31 46.25
N CYS A 93 3.80 -9.06 46.48
CA CYS A 93 4.04 -7.97 45.54
C CYS A 93 5.54 -7.75 45.29
N THR A 94 6.37 -7.73 46.34
CA THR A 94 7.81 -7.57 46.18
C THR A 94 8.46 -8.76 45.47
N LEU A 95 8.00 -9.97 45.76
CA LEU A 95 8.40 -11.18 45.04
C LEU A 95 8.07 -11.09 43.54
N PHE A 96 6.83 -10.76 43.22
CA PHE A 96 6.37 -10.60 41.85
C PHE A 96 7.17 -9.54 41.09
N MET A 97 7.45 -8.38 41.72
CA MET A 97 8.26 -7.33 41.09
C MET A 97 9.71 -7.78 40.84
N LEU A 98 10.30 -8.55 41.75
CA LEU A 98 11.64 -9.12 41.54
C LEU A 98 11.65 -10.12 40.38
N ASP A 99 10.63 -10.97 40.27
CA ASP A 99 10.50 -11.91 39.17
C ASP A 99 10.27 -11.19 37.83
N VAL A 100 9.41 -10.17 37.80
CA VAL A 100 9.19 -9.32 36.61
C VAL A 100 10.48 -8.62 36.21
N LEU A 101 11.25 -8.09 37.16
CA LEU A 101 12.51 -7.40 36.87
C LEU A 101 13.59 -8.37 36.37
N ARG A 102 13.68 -9.57 36.95
CA ARG A 102 14.60 -10.63 36.51
C ARG A 102 14.24 -11.16 35.13
N PHE A 103 12.97 -11.38 34.86
CA PHE A 103 12.48 -11.81 33.57
C PHE A 103 12.68 -10.71 32.52
N GLY A 104 12.29 -9.48 32.84
CA GLY A 104 12.44 -8.31 31.98
C GLY A 104 13.89 -8.02 31.63
N SER A 105 14.83 -8.14 32.59
CA SER A 105 16.26 -7.95 32.31
C SER A 105 16.83 -9.04 31.41
N THR A 106 16.46 -10.30 31.64
CA THR A 106 16.88 -11.43 30.79
C THR A 106 16.36 -11.26 29.36
N PHE A 107 15.09 -10.88 29.22
CA PHE A 107 14.48 -10.57 27.92
C PHE A 107 15.18 -9.39 27.24
N ALA A 108 15.47 -8.30 27.96
CA ALA A 108 16.14 -7.13 27.41
C ALA A 108 17.54 -7.45 26.89
N VAL A 109 18.30 -8.30 27.60
CA VAL A 109 19.64 -8.75 27.15
C VAL A 109 19.55 -9.57 25.88
N ILE A 110 18.64 -10.55 25.82
CA ILE A 110 18.43 -11.39 24.63
C ILE A 110 17.99 -10.52 23.44
N PHE A 111 17.03 -9.62 23.67
CA PHE A 111 16.55 -8.68 22.66
C PHE A 111 17.67 -7.78 22.15
N LEU A 112 18.46 -7.18 23.04
CA LEU A 112 19.57 -6.32 22.66
C LEU A 112 20.64 -7.09 21.86
N SER A 113 20.94 -8.33 22.26
CA SER A 113 21.87 -9.20 21.55
C SER A 113 21.39 -9.50 20.12
N ILE A 114 20.12 -9.90 19.96
CA ILE A 114 19.54 -10.16 18.64
C ILE A 114 19.46 -8.87 17.83
N PHE A 115 19.05 -7.77 18.44
CA PHE A 115 18.91 -6.47 17.79
C PHE A 115 20.25 -5.98 17.22
N VAL A 116 21.33 -6.05 18.01
CA VAL A 116 22.67 -5.69 17.53
C VAL A 116 23.14 -6.66 16.44
N SER A 117 22.88 -7.97 16.58
CA SER A 117 23.28 -8.95 15.58
C SER A 117 22.56 -8.78 14.24
N LEU A 118 21.25 -8.51 14.24
CA LEU A 118 20.46 -8.32 13.02
C LEU A 118 20.76 -6.98 12.33
N ASN A 119 21.20 -5.98 13.09
CA ASN A 119 21.51 -4.63 12.59
C ASN A 119 23.03 -4.35 12.56
N PHE A 120 23.86 -5.39 12.62
CA PHE A 120 25.31 -5.26 12.76
C PHE A 120 25.93 -4.41 11.64
N GLU A 121 25.51 -4.64 10.39
CA GLU A 121 25.97 -3.89 9.21
C GLU A 121 25.74 -2.37 9.38
N SER A 122 24.53 -1.97 9.76
CA SER A 122 24.17 -0.55 9.98
C SER A 122 25.01 0.08 11.10
N PHE A 123 25.27 -0.65 12.19
CA PHE A 123 26.10 -0.14 13.27
C PHE A 123 27.57 -0.01 12.87
N TRP A 124 28.07 -0.95 12.07
CA TRP A 124 29.44 -0.95 11.59
C TRP A 124 29.71 0.19 10.59
N GLU A 125 28.79 0.46 9.66
CA GLU A 125 28.90 1.59 8.73
C GLU A 125 28.92 2.95 9.46
N ILE A 126 28.08 3.11 10.49
CA ILE A 126 28.05 4.35 11.29
C ILE A 126 29.36 4.51 12.09
N ALA A 127 29.91 3.41 12.60
CA ALA A 127 31.17 3.41 13.34
C ALA A 127 32.36 3.79 12.44
N GLN A 128 32.47 3.20 11.25
CA GLN A 128 33.52 3.52 10.27
C GLN A 128 33.49 5.01 9.88
N LYS A 129 32.30 5.58 9.64
CA LYS A 129 32.12 7.00 9.30
C LYS A 129 32.61 7.97 10.38
N LYS A 130 32.73 7.53 11.64
CA LYS A 130 33.28 8.34 12.74
C LYS A 130 34.77 8.14 12.98
N ILE A 131 35.34 7.02 12.54
CA ILE A 131 36.73 6.66 12.81
C ILE A 131 37.66 7.24 11.73
N ASP A 132 37.21 7.35 10.48
CA ASP A 132 38.01 7.91 9.38
C ASP A 132 37.30 9.08 8.67
N PRO A 133 37.32 10.30 9.24
CA PRO A 133 36.71 11.47 8.59
C PRO A 133 37.45 11.93 7.32
N PHE A 134 38.66 11.43 7.05
CA PHE A 134 39.58 11.98 6.04
C PHE A 134 39.63 11.28 4.68
N GLN A 135 38.96 10.14 4.48
CA GLN A 135 38.87 9.54 3.14
C GLN A 135 37.89 10.28 2.21
N SER A 136 37.06 11.18 2.74
CA SER A 136 36.10 11.98 1.97
C SER A 136 36.68 13.21 1.25
N ILE A 137 37.98 13.50 1.41
CA ILE A 137 38.63 14.71 0.88
C ILE A 137 39.54 14.42 -0.33
N VAL A 138 39.93 13.15 -0.58
CA VAL A 138 40.88 12.81 -1.66
C VAL A 138 40.20 12.56 -3.02
N ASP A 139 38.92 12.22 -3.08
CA ASP A 139 38.24 11.93 -4.36
C ASP A 139 37.58 13.16 -5.02
N LYS A 140 38.22 14.33 -4.93
CA LYS A 140 37.82 15.54 -5.67
C LYS A 140 38.48 15.65 -7.05
N SER A 141 38.57 14.52 -7.76
CA SER A 141 39.00 14.49 -9.16
C SER A 141 38.28 13.43 -10.00
N THR A 142 36.94 13.39 -9.94
CA THR A 142 36.18 12.78 -11.04
C THR A 142 34.78 13.37 -11.12
N ALA A 143 34.61 14.36 -12.00
CA ALA A 143 33.30 14.95 -12.32
C ALA A 143 32.32 13.93 -12.93
N ALA A 144 32.79 12.76 -13.37
CA ALA A 144 31.95 11.66 -13.86
C ALA A 144 31.19 10.92 -12.75
N ASN A 145 31.77 10.78 -11.55
CA ASN A 145 31.15 10.04 -10.44
C ASN A 145 30.11 10.86 -9.67
N ILE A 146 30.17 12.19 -9.79
CA ILE A 146 29.18 13.09 -9.18
C ILE A 146 27.82 12.91 -9.84
N GLU A 147 27.77 12.72 -11.17
CA GLU A 147 26.52 12.51 -11.89
C GLU A 147 25.87 11.16 -11.53
N GLU A 148 26.67 10.11 -11.36
CA GLU A 148 26.18 8.77 -11.00
C GLU A 148 25.74 8.70 -9.53
N THR A 149 26.53 9.27 -8.61
CA THR A 149 26.14 9.36 -7.19
C THR A 149 24.99 10.33 -6.93
N LEU A 150 24.86 11.41 -7.73
CA LEU A 150 23.68 12.28 -7.72
C LEU A 150 22.49 11.57 -8.33
N ARG A 151 22.63 10.85 -9.45
CA ARG A 151 21.57 10.02 -10.03
C ARG A 151 21.06 9.01 -9.02
N ASP A 152 21.96 8.27 -8.38
CA ASP A 152 21.56 7.27 -7.39
C ASP A 152 20.93 7.92 -6.15
N LYS A 153 21.41 9.08 -5.70
CA LYS A 153 20.74 9.85 -4.65
C LYS A 153 19.39 10.43 -5.11
N LEU A 154 19.25 10.84 -6.36
CA LEU A 154 18.02 11.40 -6.94
C LEU A 154 16.96 10.31 -7.19
N LYS A 155 17.38 9.10 -7.58
CA LYS A 155 16.52 7.90 -7.64
C LYS A 155 15.92 7.58 -6.27
N LEU A 156 16.69 7.79 -5.20
CA LEU A 156 16.31 7.44 -3.82
C LEU A 156 15.47 8.49 -3.09
N VAL A 157 15.21 9.67 -3.67
CA VAL A 157 14.41 10.73 -3.02
C VAL A 157 13.01 10.80 -3.65
N PRO A 158 11.98 10.17 -3.04
CA PRO A 158 10.60 10.37 -3.42
C PRO A 158 10.10 11.69 -2.82
N SER A 159 10.63 12.82 -3.28
CA SER A 159 10.01 14.15 -3.13
C SER A 159 10.97 15.24 -3.61
N LEU A 160 10.68 15.82 -4.77
CA LEU A 160 10.97 17.23 -4.97
C LEU A 160 9.80 18.02 -4.36
N SER A 161 9.75 18.09 -3.03
CA SER A 161 8.96 19.09 -2.32
C SER A 161 9.74 20.41 -2.33
N ILE A 162 9.70 21.11 -3.46
CA ILE A 162 10.20 22.49 -3.54
C ILE A 162 9.21 23.38 -2.78
N ALA A 163 9.74 24.06 -1.76
CA ALA A 163 9.01 24.93 -0.87
C ALA A 163 8.32 26.06 -1.63
N GLY A 164 6.98 26.08 -1.58
CA GLY A 164 6.15 27.14 -2.14
C GLY A 164 4.70 26.71 -2.18
N ARG A 165 3.93 27.06 -1.15
CA ARG A 165 2.47 26.89 -1.09
C ARG A 165 1.81 27.45 -2.37
N MET A 166 1.04 26.63 -3.07
CA MET A 166 -0.44 26.72 -3.15
C MET A 166 -0.97 25.66 -4.13
N GLU A 167 -1.93 24.85 -3.66
CA GLU A 167 -2.94 24.12 -4.47
C GLU A 167 -2.38 23.37 -5.70
N GLY A 168 -1.51 22.39 -5.43
CA GLY A 168 -0.62 21.81 -6.44
C GLY A 168 -1.24 20.70 -7.30
N ASN A 169 -1.56 21.05 -8.54
CA ASN A 169 -1.50 20.08 -9.63
C ASN A 169 -0.01 19.75 -9.85
N ILE A 170 0.43 18.54 -9.50
CA ILE A 170 1.84 18.11 -9.63
C ILE A 170 2.35 18.35 -11.07
N LEU A 171 1.45 18.30 -12.05
CA LEU A 171 1.75 18.57 -13.46
C LEU A 171 2.21 19.99 -13.77
N SER A 172 1.76 21.01 -13.03
CA SER A 172 2.17 22.40 -13.29
C SER A 172 3.61 22.70 -12.83
N PHE A 173 4.19 21.82 -12.02
CA PHE A 173 5.56 21.95 -11.52
C PHE A 173 6.57 21.19 -12.38
N LEU A 174 6.13 20.51 -13.43
CA LEU A 174 7.03 19.81 -14.33
C LEU A 174 7.53 20.80 -15.39
N PRO A 175 8.86 20.92 -15.60
CA PRO A 175 9.41 21.76 -16.65
C PRO A 175 8.85 21.35 -18.03
N PRO A 176 8.77 22.29 -19.00
CA PRO A 176 8.28 21.99 -20.34
C PRO A 176 9.18 21.03 -21.12
N VAL A 177 10.43 20.87 -20.68
CA VAL A 177 11.33 19.80 -21.08
C VAL A 177 11.21 18.67 -20.06
N GLY A 178 10.92 17.45 -20.51
CA GLY A 178 10.81 16.30 -19.62
C GLY A 178 12.09 16.07 -18.80
N PRO A 179 12.00 15.45 -17.60
CA PRO A 179 13.19 15.00 -16.89
C PRO A 179 14.07 14.15 -17.82
N PRO A 180 15.41 14.18 -17.64
CA PRO A 180 16.34 13.44 -18.51
C PRO A 180 16.18 11.91 -18.40
N ASP A 181 15.53 11.44 -17.35
CA ASP A 181 15.29 10.02 -17.10
C ASP A 181 13.81 9.68 -17.31
N ASP A 182 13.54 8.44 -17.75
CA ASP A 182 12.18 7.94 -17.99
C ASP A 182 11.44 7.74 -16.65
N ARG A 183 10.18 8.19 -16.56
CA ARG A 183 9.43 8.20 -15.29
C ARG A 183 7.95 7.90 -15.47
N LEU A 184 7.39 7.20 -14.48
CA LEU A 184 5.95 7.02 -14.29
C LEU A 184 5.46 7.94 -13.18
N ILE A 185 4.44 8.74 -13.49
CA ILE A 185 3.78 9.64 -12.54
C ILE A 185 2.31 9.27 -12.44
N ILE A 186 1.85 8.94 -11.23
CA ILE A 186 0.44 8.64 -10.94
C ILE A 186 -0.07 9.67 -9.93
N PRO A 187 -0.72 10.76 -10.39
CA PRO A 187 -1.16 11.85 -9.51
C PRO A 187 -2.08 11.40 -8.38
N ALA A 188 -3.04 10.52 -8.67
CA ALA A 188 -4.00 10.00 -7.69
C ALA A 188 -3.32 9.29 -6.50
N LEU A 189 -2.12 8.73 -6.70
CA LEU A 189 -1.35 8.06 -5.66
C LEU A 189 -0.23 8.93 -5.08
N ASN A 190 -0.01 10.14 -5.63
CA ASN A 190 1.20 10.94 -5.40
C ASN A 190 2.49 10.13 -5.66
N LEU A 191 2.49 9.33 -6.73
CA LEU A 191 3.60 8.45 -7.10
C LEU A 191 4.41 9.08 -8.23
N ASN A 192 5.73 9.09 -8.09
CA ASN A 192 6.66 9.57 -9.11
C ASN A 192 7.94 8.74 -9.08
N VAL A 193 8.11 7.81 -10.02
CA VAL A 193 9.13 6.76 -9.97
C VAL A 193 9.83 6.57 -11.30
N PRO A 194 11.12 6.18 -11.31
CA PRO A 194 11.85 5.89 -12.53
C PRO A 194 11.32 4.65 -13.23
N ILE A 195 11.34 4.67 -14.56
CA ILE A 195 11.11 3.51 -15.42
C ILE A 195 12.48 2.93 -15.78
N VAL A 196 12.67 1.65 -15.48
CA VAL A 196 13.89 0.90 -15.77
C VAL A 196 13.63 0.00 -16.96
N ILE A 197 14.56 -0.01 -17.92
CA ILE A 197 14.47 -0.80 -19.15
C ILE A 197 15.57 -1.85 -19.12
N PRO A 198 15.28 -3.11 -18.79
CA PRO A 198 16.27 -4.19 -18.84
C PRO A 198 16.67 -4.51 -20.28
N SER A 199 17.81 -5.20 -20.43
CA SER A 199 18.32 -5.61 -21.73
C SER A 199 17.38 -6.61 -22.39
N ASN A 200 17.18 -6.48 -23.71
CA ASN A 200 16.43 -7.47 -24.50
C ASN A 200 17.26 -8.71 -24.85
N ALA A 201 18.54 -8.77 -24.47
CA ALA A 201 19.45 -9.85 -24.88
C ALA A 201 18.91 -11.24 -24.50
N SER A 202 18.49 -11.42 -23.26
CA SER A 202 17.95 -12.69 -22.73
C SER A 202 16.64 -13.09 -23.42
N LEU A 203 15.79 -12.11 -23.75
CA LEU A 203 14.57 -12.34 -24.53
C LEU A 203 14.87 -12.80 -25.96
N LEU A 204 15.86 -12.22 -26.62
CA LEU A 204 16.21 -12.54 -28.02
C LEU A 204 16.77 -13.96 -28.19
N VAL A 205 17.37 -14.52 -27.15
CA VAL A 205 17.88 -15.90 -27.14
C VAL A 205 16.92 -16.88 -26.46
N GLU A 206 15.71 -16.43 -26.12
CA GLU A 206 14.67 -17.22 -25.43
C GLU A 206 15.13 -17.83 -24.09
N ASP A 207 16.05 -17.16 -23.40
CA ASP A 207 16.50 -17.53 -22.05
C ASP A 207 15.55 -16.92 -21.00
N TRP A 208 14.48 -17.66 -20.71
CA TRP A 208 13.43 -17.21 -19.79
C TRP A 208 13.90 -17.12 -18.33
N ASP A 209 14.84 -17.97 -17.93
CA ASP A 209 15.37 -17.96 -16.56
C ASP A 209 16.23 -16.71 -16.33
N GLN A 210 17.10 -16.38 -17.28
CA GLN A 210 17.91 -15.17 -17.22
C GLN A 210 17.06 -13.90 -17.37
N LEU A 211 16.04 -13.92 -18.24
CA LEU A 211 15.10 -12.80 -18.39
C LEU A 211 14.38 -12.47 -17.07
N GLU A 212 13.94 -13.49 -16.33
CA GLU A 212 13.31 -13.27 -15.02
C GLU A 212 14.30 -12.64 -14.04
N ILE A 213 15.56 -13.11 -13.99
CA ILE A 213 16.61 -12.52 -13.15
C ILE A 213 16.84 -11.05 -13.52
N ASP A 214 16.92 -10.74 -14.81
CA ASP A 214 17.14 -9.37 -15.30
C ASP A 214 15.97 -8.44 -14.91
N ILE A 215 14.73 -8.93 -15.00
CA ILE A 215 13.54 -8.18 -14.57
C ILE A 215 13.53 -7.98 -13.05
N GLN A 216 13.80 -9.02 -12.26
CA GLN A 216 13.85 -8.92 -10.80
C GLN A 216 14.91 -7.93 -10.34
N LYS A 217 16.09 -7.93 -10.97
CA LYS A 217 17.14 -6.96 -10.69
C LYS A 217 16.72 -5.54 -11.05
N ALA A 218 16.09 -5.34 -12.21
CA ALA A 218 15.62 -4.02 -12.63
C ALA A 218 14.50 -3.45 -11.72
N LEU A 219 13.70 -4.32 -11.10
CA LEU A 219 12.67 -3.92 -10.14
C LEU A 219 13.24 -3.36 -8.82
N GLU A 220 14.52 -3.58 -8.53
CA GLU A 220 15.20 -2.97 -7.37
C GLU A 220 15.38 -1.45 -7.54
N ASP A 221 15.42 -0.99 -8.80
CA ASP A 221 15.74 0.38 -9.20
C ASP A 221 14.54 1.19 -9.70
N GLY A 222 13.35 0.59 -9.82
CA GLY A 222 12.14 1.30 -10.25
C GLY A 222 11.01 0.40 -10.73
N VAL A 223 10.13 0.96 -11.57
CA VAL A 223 9.14 0.17 -12.31
C VAL A 223 9.78 -0.29 -13.63
N VAL A 224 9.49 -1.50 -14.06
CA VAL A 224 10.15 -2.11 -15.22
C VAL A 224 9.28 -2.02 -16.46
N HIS A 225 9.82 -1.49 -17.55
CA HIS A 225 9.27 -1.67 -18.89
C HIS A 225 9.58 -3.09 -19.36
N TYR A 226 8.54 -3.89 -19.53
CA TYR A 226 8.69 -5.30 -19.85
C TYR A 226 9.33 -5.47 -21.25
N PRO A 227 10.46 -6.20 -21.35
CA PRO A 227 11.15 -6.46 -22.62
C PRO A 227 10.22 -6.97 -23.72
N GLY A 228 10.39 -6.44 -24.94
CA GLY A 228 9.61 -6.85 -26.11
C GLY A 228 8.21 -6.26 -26.22
N THR A 229 7.79 -5.41 -25.28
CA THR A 229 6.52 -4.68 -25.37
C THR A 229 6.68 -3.32 -26.04
N ALA A 230 5.59 -2.78 -26.61
CA ALA A 230 5.60 -1.50 -27.31
C ALA A 230 6.16 -0.37 -26.42
N ARG A 231 6.80 0.63 -27.03
CA ARG A 231 7.17 1.88 -26.34
C ARG A 231 5.98 2.85 -26.28
N PRO A 232 5.98 3.84 -25.39
CA PRO A 232 4.96 4.89 -25.39
C PRO A 232 4.81 5.55 -26.77
N GLY A 233 3.57 5.81 -27.20
CA GLY A 233 3.27 6.34 -28.54
C GLY A 233 3.33 5.33 -29.70
N GLN A 234 3.79 4.10 -29.48
CA GLN A 234 3.77 3.05 -30.51
C GLN A 234 2.46 2.26 -30.50
N ALA A 235 2.11 1.67 -31.64
CA ALA A 235 1.05 0.68 -31.70
C ALA A 235 1.46 -0.55 -30.87
N GLY A 236 0.53 -1.07 -30.07
CA GLY A 236 0.77 -2.15 -29.12
C GLY A 236 0.42 -1.76 -27.69
N ASN A 237 0.99 -2.51 -26.75
CA ASN A 237 0.73 -2.37 -25.33
C ASN A 237 2.03 -2.08 -24.60
N PHE A 238 2.22 -0.84 -24.17
CA PHE A 238 3.32 -0.42 -23.31
C PHE A 238 3.13 -0.98 -21.89
N PHE A 239 3.92 -1.99 -21.54
CA PHE A 239 3.70 -2.76 -20.33
C PHE A 239 4.70 -2.42 -19.24
N LEU A 240 4.19 -1.99 -18.09
CA LEU A 240 4.96 -1.69 -16.90
C LEU A 240 4.62 -2.64 -15.76
N THR A 241 5.64 -3.14 -15.07
CA THR A 241 5.47 -3.93 -13.86
C THR A 241 6.28 -3.38 -12.68
N GLY A 242 5.78 -3.61 -11.47
CA GLY A 242 6.38 -3.10 -10.23
C GLY A 242 5.99 -3.98 -9.05
N HIS A 243 6.80 -3.98 -8.00
CA HIS A 243 6.51 -4.74 -6.78
C HIS A 243 5.34 -4.13 -5.98
N SER A 244 4.38 -4.95 -5.58
CA SER A 244 3.32 -4.54 -4.65
C SER A 244 3.80 -4.55 -3.21
N SER A 245 4.73 -5.43 -2.88
CA SER A 245 5.43 -5.51 -1.60
C SER A 245 6.46 -6.61 -1.71
N TYR A 246 7.65 -6.37 -1.18
CA TYR A 246 8.65 -7.41 -0.98
C TYR A 246 8.85 -7.67 0.52
N TYR A 247 9.51 -8.76 0.87
CA TYR A 247 9.93 -9.03 2.24
C TYR A 247 10.71 -7.85 2.86
N PRO A 248 10.52 -7.56 4.17
CA PRO A 248 11.22 -6.46 4.85
C PRO A 248 12.74 -6.48 4.70
N TRP A 249 13.33 -7.67 4.59
CA TRP A 249 14.78 -7.91 4.55
C TRP A 249 15.42 -7.86 3.16
N ALA A 250 14.67 -7.62 2.10
CA ALA A 250 15.27 -7.53 0.77
C ALA A 250 16.03 -6.21 0.55
N THR A 251 16.65 -6.04 -0.61
CA THR A 251 17.34 -4.81 -1.01
C THR A 251 16.46 -3.97 -1.96
N GLY A 252 16.80 -2.70 -2.17
CA GLY A 252 16.08 -1.81 -3.11
C GLY A 252 15.07 -0.85 -2.46
N ALA A 253 14.94 0.35 -3.04
CA ALA A 253 14.04 1.41 -2.54
C ALA A 253 12.60 1.27 -3.07
N PHE A 254 12.38 0.43 -4.09
CA PHE A 254 11.10 0.33 -4.82
C PHE A 254 10.31 -0.95 -4.51
N LYS A 255 10.63 -1.67 -3.43
CA LYS A 255 9.98 -2.93 -3.00
C LYS A 255 8.46 -2.88 -2.87
N SER A 256 7.89 -1.69 -2.66
CA SER A 256 6.46 -1.48 -2.47
C SER A 256 5.91 -0.40 -3.41
N VAL A 257 6.58 -0.17 -4.55
CA VAL A 257 6.24 0.93 -5.47
C VAL A 257 4.79 0.88 -5.95
N PHE A 258 4.26 -0.33 -6.17
CA PHE A 258 2.88 -0.57 -6.60
C PHE A 258 1.99 -1.11 -5.49
N ALA A 259 2.38 -0.98 -4.21
CA ALA A 259 1.54 -1.39 -3.08
C ALA A 259 0.15 -0.73 -3.09
N ARG A 260 0.11 0.53 -3.55
CA ARG A 260 -1.11 1.35 -3.62
C ARG A 260 -1.77 1.34 -4.99
N LEU A 261 -1.25 0.56 -5.94
CA LEU A 261 -1.88 0.39 -7.26
C LEU A 261 -3.35 -0.10 -7.19
N PRO A 262 -3.75 -0.94 -6.21
CA PRO A 262 -5.15 -1.30 -6.01
C PRO A 262 -6.08 -0.12 -5.67
N GLU A 263 -5.58 1.05 -5.27
CA GLU A 263 -6.40 2.22 -4.97
C GLU A 263 -6.90 2.92 -6.25
N LEU A 264 -6.24 2.68 -7.41
CA LEU A 264 -6.66 3.25 -8.69
C LEU A 264 -7.97 2.66 -9.19
N THR A 265 -8.73 3.49 -9.89
CA THR A 265 -10.05 3.18 -10.45
C THR A 265 -10.10 3.46 -11.95
N VAL A 266 -11.12 2.93 -12.62
CA VAL A 266 -11.36 3.23 -14.04
C VAL A 266 -11.69 4.72 -14.17
N GLY A 267 -11.03 5.40 -15.11
CA GLY A 267 -11.10 6.85 -15.29
C GLY A 267 -9.93 7.61 -14.67
N ASP A 268 -9.16 7.01 -13.76
CA ASP A 268 -7.93 7.63 -13.27
C ASP A 268 -6.88 7.71 -14.37
N GLU A 269 -6.04 8.74 -14.29
CA GLU A 269 -5.01 9.02 -15.27
C GLU A 269 -3.62 8.93 -14.67
N TYR A 270 -2.65 8.63 -15.54
CA TYR A 270 -1.24 8.68 -15.22
C TYR A 270 -0.44 9.18 -16.42
N TRP A 271 0.80 9.56 -16.13
CA TRP A 271 1.70 10.18 -17.08
C TRP A 271 2.99 9.38 -17.17
N VAL A 272 3.52 9.26 -18.37
CA VAL A 272 4.78 8.59 -18.66
C VAL A 272 5.67 9.60 -19.36
N TYR A 273 6.83 9.85 -18.77
CA TYR A 273 7.94 10.54 -19.44
C TYR A 273 8.86 9.49 -20.02
N TYR A 274 9.08 9.53 -21.33
CA TYR A 274 9.90 8.55 -22.03
C TYR A 274 10.69 9.22 -23.14
N GLY A 275 12.01 9.14 -23.10
CA GLY A 275 12.88 9.75 -24.11
C GLY A 275 12.72 11.28 -24.24
N GLY A 276 12.28 11.95 -23.17
CA GLY A 276 11.99 13.39 -23.14
C GLY A 276 10.57 13.77 -23.55
N ASP A 277 9.81 12.86 -24.15
CA ASP A 277 8.40 13.05 -24.51
C ASP A 277 7.47 12.72 -23.33
N ARG A 278 6.29 13.35 -23.34
CA ARG A 278 5.26 13.17 -22.32
C ARG A 278 4.02 12.51 -22.89
N HIS A 279 3.66 11.37 -22.32
CA HIS A 279 2.50 10.57 -22.70
C HIS A 279 1.47 10.57 -21.57
N ARG A 280 0.19 10.66 -21.93
CA ARG A 280 -0.93 10.64 -20.99
C ARG A 280 -1.74 9.38 -21.21
N TYR A 281 -2.12 8.71 -20.13
CA TYR A 281 -2.92 7.49 -20.19
C TYR A 281 -4.11 7.57 -19.25
N ILE A 282 -5.24 7.02 -19.69
CA ILE A 282 -6.46 6.88 -18.87
C ILE A 282 -6.81 5.40 -18.68
N ILE A 283 -7.04 5.00 -17.43
CA ILE A 283 -7.40 3.64 -17.09
C ILE A 283 -8.80 3.33 -17.61
N ARG A 284 -8.93 2.25 -18.37
CA ARG A 284 -10.20 1.76 -18.93
C ARG A 284 -10.66 0.47 -18.28
N GLU A 285 -9.73 -0.36 -17.83
CA GLU A 285 -10.04 -1.66 -17.25
C GLU A 285 -9.16 -1.95 -16.02
N LYS A 286 -9.74 -2.65 -15.05
CA LYS A 286 -9.06 -3.11 -13.84
C LYS A 286 -9.50 -4.54 -13.55
N ASN A 287 -8.57 -5.49 -13.64
CA ASN A 287 -8.85 -6.91 -13.50
C ASN A 287 -7.80 -7.62 -12.65
N GLU A 288 -8.19 -8.71 -11.99
CA GLU A 288 -7.25 -9.66 -11.40
C GLU A 288 -7.14 -10.91 -12.27
N VAL A 289 -5.91 -11.34 -12.53
CA VAL A 289 -5.63 -12.53 -13.35
C VAL A 289 -4.71 -13.50 -12.63
N ARG A 290 -4.64 -14.73 -13.14
CA ARG A 290 -3.65 -15.72 -12.67
C ARG A 290 -2.25 -15.31 -13.12
N PRO A 291 -1.19 -15.63 -12.34
CA PRO A 291 0.19 -15.33 -12.74
C PRO A 291 0.60 -15.93 -14.09
N SER A 292 -0.01 -17.04 -14.50
CA SER A 292 0.25 -17.73 -15.77
C SER A 292 -0.47 -17.13 -16.98
N MET A 293 -1.24 -16.04 -16.81
CA MET A 293 -2.04 -15.44 -17.88
C MET A 293 -1.18 -14.53 -18.76
N VAL A 294 -0.58 -15.09 -19.82
CA VAL A 294 0.32 -14.36 -20.72
C VAL A 294 -0.38 -13.34 -21.63
N SER A 295 -1.69 -13.47 -21.87
CA SER A 295 -2.46 -12.56 -22.74
C SER A 295 -2.51 -11.11 -22.25
N VAL A 296 -2.04 -10.83 -21.04
CA VAL A 296 -1.85 -9.46 -20.55
C VAL A 296 -0.73 -8.71 -21.28
N LEU A 297 0.18 -9.44 -21.94
CA LEU A 297 1.30 -8.93 -22.72
C LEU A 297 0.96 -8.75 -24.21
N ASP A 298 -0.24 -9.12 -24.65
CA ASP A 298 -0.65 -9.02 -26.06
C ASP A 298 -0.37 -7.63 -26.64
N GLN A 299 0.15 -7.59 -27.87
CA GLN A 299 0.57 -6.38 -28.58
C GLN A 299 -0.37 -6.12 -29.77
N PRO A 300 -1.59 -5.58 -29.54
CA PRO A 300 -2.51 -5.28 -30.63
C PRO A 300 -1.95 -4.18 -31.55
N THR A 301 -1.98 -4.42 -32.85
CA THR A 301 -1.39 -3.52 -33.85
C THR A 301 -2.31 -2.37 -34.25
N ASP A 302 -3.54 -2.32 -33.71
CA ASP A 302 -4.59 -1.36 -34.04
C ASP A 302 -4.87 -0.35 -32.90
N LYS A 303 -4.13 -0.44 -31.78
CA LYS A 303 -4.35 0.41 -30.60
C LYS A 303 -3.05 0.85 -29.95
N ARG A 304 -3.11 1.99 -29.24
CA ARG A 304 -2.07 2.48 -28.33
C ARG A 304 -2.50 2.26 -26.88
N LEU A 305 -2.06 1.14 -26.33
CA LEU A 305 -2.42 0.71 -24.98
C LEU A 305 -1.25 0.85 -24.02
N SER A 306 -1.55 0.94 -22.74
CA SER A 306 -0.57 0.73 -21.68
C SER A 306 -1.15 -0.10 -20.56
N THR A 307 -0.33 -0.97 -19.97
CA THR A 307 -0.72 -1.85 -18.88
C THR A 307 0.18 -1.66 -17.68
N LEU A 308 -0.42 -1.44 -16.50
CA LEU A 308 0.28 -1.48 -15.22
C LEU A 308 -0.05 -2.81 -14.52
N MET A 309 0.97 -3.58 -14.14
CA MET A 309 0.80 -4.86 -13.46
C MET A 309 1.57 -4.96 -12.14
N THR A 310 0.93 -5.52 -11.11
CA THR A 310 1.59 -5.90 -9.87
C THR A 310 1.02 -7.19 -9.26
N CYS A 311 1.66 -7.72 -8.20
CA CYS A 311 1.14 -8.88 -7.46
C CYS A 311 -0.01 -8.47 -6.53
N THR A 312 -1.03 -9.33 -6.40
CA THR A 312 -2.18 -9.08 -5.51
C THR A 312 -2.65 -10.37 -4.83
N PRO A 313 -3.19 -10.33 -3.60
CA PRO A 313 -3.18 -9.21 -2.64
C PRO A 313 -1.78 -8.73 -2.24
N VAL A 314 -1.68 -7.49 -1.74
CA VAL A 314 -0.41 -6.93 -1.21
C VAL A 314 0.16 -7.89 -0.15
N GLY A 315 1.45 -8.18 -0.23
CA GLY A 315 2.14 -9.17 0.61
C GLY A 315 2.19 -10.58 0.01
N THR A 316 1.54 -10.81 -1.13
CA THR A 316 1.41 -12.14 -1.74
C THR A 316 1.70 -12.12 -3.24
N THR A 317 1.89 -13.30 -3.84
CA THR A 317 2.12 -13.48 -5.28
C THR A 317 1.02 -14.31 -5.97
N LEU A 318 -0.11 -14.52 -5.29
CA LEU A 318 -1.18 -15.43 -5.69
C LEU A 318 -1.83 -15.07 -7.03
N ARG A 319 -2.01 -13.78 -7.27
CA ARG A 319 -2.63 -13.23 -8.48
C ARG A 319 -1.83 -12.02 -8.97
N ARG A 320 -2.24 -11.50 -10.13
CA ARG A 320 -1.75 -10.24 -10.68
C ARG A 320 -2.90 -9.26 -10.80
N LEU A 321 -2.74 -8.06 -10.26
CA LEU A 321 -3.61 -6.93 -10.55
C LEU A 321 -3.12 -6.30 -11.86
N VAL A 322 -4.04 -6.09 -12.80
CA VAL A 322 -3.78 -5.57 -14.13
C VAL A 322 -4.69 -4.37 -14.38
N LEU A 323 -4.10 -3.22 -14.66
CA LEU A 323 -4.78 -2.01 -15.09
C LEU A 323 -4.45 -1.76 -16.56
N LYS A 324 -5.45 -1.80 -17.44
CA LYS A 324 -5.28 -1.46 -18.86
C LYS A 324 -5.76 -0.04 -19.10
N ALA A 325 -4.97 0.70 -19.86
CA ALA A 325 -5.17 2.10 -20.17
C ALA A 325 -5.02 2.36 -21.66
N GLN A 326 -5.58 3.48 -22.11
CA GLN A 326 -5.46 3.98 -23.48
C GLN A 326 -4.72 5.31 -23.48
N GLU A 327 -3.94 5.55 -24.53
CA GLU A 327 -3.20 6.79 -24.70
C GLU A 327 -4.14 7.95 -25.06
N LEU A 328 -3.95 9.09 -24.41
CA LEU A 328 -4.63 10.34 -24.66
C LEU A 328 -3.65 11.38 -25.18
N ASP A 329 -4.17 12.30 -25.98
CA ASP A 329 -3.45 13.52 -26.34
C ASP A 329 -3.17 14.33 -25.05
N PRO A 330 -1.91 14.66 -24.76
CA PRO A 330 -1.50 15.37 -23.56
C PRO A 330 -2.22 16.72 -23.34
N ILE A 331 -2.67 17.39 -24.40
CA ILE A 331 -3.24 18.74 -24.36
C ILE A 331 -4.76 18.68 -24.40
N SER A 332 -5.31 18.09 -25.46
CA SER A 332 -6.76 18.03 -25.72
C SER A 332 -7.47 16.96 -24.89
N GLY A 333 -6.77 15.93 -24.39
CA GLY A 333 -7.36 14.81 -23.66
C GLY A 333 -8.20 13.87 -24.52
N LEU A 334 -8.14 14.01 -25.85
CA LEU A 334 -8.79 13.10 -26.79
C LEU A 334 -7.99 11.79 -26.90
N LEU A 335 -8.68 10.70 -27.27
CA LEU A 335 -8.00 9.43 -27.55
C LEU A 335 -7.10 9.59 -28.79
N LEU A 336 -5.85 9.12 -28.69
CA LEU A 336 -4.94 9.08 -29.83
C LEU A 336 -5.08 7.75 -30.56
N ASP A 337 -5.28 7.82 -31.88
CA ASP A 337 -5.21 6.66 -32.76
C ASP A 337 -3.77 6.42 -33.23
N ILE A 338 -3.53 5.32 -33.93
CA ILE A 338 -2.21 5.01 -34.50
C ILE A 338 -1.87 6.01 -35.60
N GLY A 339 -0.65 6.55 -35.51
CA GLY A 339 -0.15 7.53 -36.48
C GLY A 339 -0.45 8.96 -36.09
N ASP A 340 -1.38 9.19 -35.16
CA ASP A 340 -1.58 10.51 -34.57
C ASP A 340 -0.31 10.96 -33.85
N ARG A 341 0.02 12.23 -33.97
CA ARG A 341 1.00 12.89 -33.11
C ARG A 341 0.24 13.69 -32.09
N ALA A 342 0.68 13.60 -30.83
CA ALA A 342 0.25 14.53 -29.81
C ALA A 342 0.39 15.96 -30.35
N LEU A 343 -0.60 16.81 -30.12
CA LEU A 343 -0.49 18.22 -30.44
C LEU A 343 0.75 18.76 -29.71
N GLN A 344 1.83 18.98 -30.46
CA GLN A 344 2.94 19.76 -29.95
C GLN A 344 2.44 21.19 -29.86
N ASN A 345 2.75 21.90 -28.77
CA ASN A 345 2.64 23.36 -28.79
C ASN A 345 3.36 23.83 -30.07
N GLU A 346 2.65 24.42 -31.03
CA GLU A 346 3.21 25.07 -32.22
C GLU A 346 4.02 26.33 -31.85
N SER A 347 4.86 26.25 -30.82
CA SER A 347 5.62 27.37 -30.29
C SER A 347 6.94 26.92 -29.68
N LEU A 348 7.63 25.95 -30.30
CA LEU A 348 9.08 26.10 -30.32
C LEU A 348 9.36 27.25 -31.29
N PRO A 349 9.95 28.38 -30.85
CA PRO A 349 10.27 29.45 -31.78
C PRO A 349 11.17 28.86 -32.87
N LEU A 350 10.82 29.09 -34.13
CA LEU A 350 11.70 28.83 -35.26
C LEU A 350 13.00 29.60 -34.97
N VAL A 351 14.02 28.91 -34.47
CA VAL A 351 15.35 29.49 -34.32
C VAL A 351 15.83 29.73 -35.74
N GLN A 352 15.68 30.97 -36.20
CA GLN A 352 16.24 31.38 -37.47
C GLN A 352 17.75 31.12 -37.38
N PRO A 353 18.35 30.39 -38.32
CA PRO A 353 19.77 30.01 -38.25
C PRO A 353 20.71 31.23 -38.19
N GLN A 354 20.20 32.44 -38.46
CA GLN A 354 20.91 33.71 -38.30
C GLN A 354 21.09 34.15 -36.83
N MET A 355 20.40 33.52 -35.86
CA MET A 355 20.50 33.84 -34.43
C MET A 355 21.47 32.93 -33.66
N LEU A 356 22.11 31.97 -34.33
CA LEU A 356 23.20 31.21 -33.71
C LEU A 356 24.48 32.07 -33.77
N PRO A 357 25.21 32.26 -32.65
CA PRO A 357 26.52 32.89 -32.70
C PRO A 357 27.44 32.03 -33.57
N ILE A 358 28.06 32.68 -34.57
CA ILE A 358 29.06 32.08 -35.47
C ILE A 358 30.30 31.71 -34.66
#